data_AF-A0A0Q9YUD9-F1
#
_entry.id   AF-A0A0Q9YUD9-F1
#
_cell.length_a   1.000
_cell.length_b   1.000
_cell.length_c   1.000
_cell.angle_alpha   90.00
_cell.angle_beta   90.00
_cell.angle_gamma   90.00
#
_symmetry.space_group_name_H-M   'P 1'
#
loop_
_entity.id
_entity.type
_entity.pdbx_description
1 polymer ?
#
loop_
_entity_poly.entity_id
_entity_poly.type
_entity_poly.pdbx_seq_one_letter_code
_entity_poly.pdbx_strand_id
1 'polypeptide(L)'
;MNKQREKLERAVGLLKLLSHPVRLSILCNLIHNGEMSVTEIVAAEEGTAGQSQISQFLAKMRSEGLVKTRKHAQTVYYGIDSSQAKRLVQALYEIYCGEDY
;
A
#
# COMPACT_ATOMS: atom_id res chain seq x y z
N MET A 1 17.52 -23.61 8.06
CA MET A 1 17.82 -22.28 7.48
C MET A 1 18.07 -21.29 8.62
N ASN A 2 19.01 -20.35 8.47
CA ASN A 2 19.32 -19.38 9.51
C ASN A 2 18.16 -18.38 9.66
N LYS A 3 17.50 -18.34 10.83
CA LYS A 3 16.34 -17.46 11.14
C LYS A 3 16.58 -15.98 10.78
N GLN A 4 17.84 -15.54 10.76
CA GLN A 4 18.20 -14.17 10.37
C GLN A 4 18.05 -13.93 8.86
N ARG A 5 18.40 -14.91 8.03
CA ARG A 5 18.26 -14.81 6.57
C ARG A 5 16.79 -14.75 6.16
N GLU A 6 15.93 -15.55 6.78
CA GLU A 6 14.47 -15.52 6.53
C GLU A 6 13.85 -14.16 6.90
N LYS A 7 14.34 -13.49 7.96
CA LYS A 7 13.91 -12.12 8.31
C LYS A 7 14.32 -11.11 7.24
N LEU A 8 15.55 -11.21 6.74
CA LEU A 8 16.05 -10.34 5.67
C LEU A 8 15.30 -10.57 4.35
N GLU A 9 15.02 -11.83 3.99
CA GLU A 9 14.25 -12.16 2.79
C GLU A 9 12.83 -11.59 2.85
N ARG A 10 12.16 -11.65 4.01
CA ARG A 10 10.87 -10.98 4.23
C ARG A 10 10.95 -9.47 4.12
N ALA A 11 11.99 -8.85 4.69
CA ALA A 11 12.20 -7.41 4.59
C ALA A 11 12.42 -6.97 3.14
N VAL A 12 13.24 -7.70 2.38
CA VAL A 12 13.45 -7.47 0.94
C VAL A 12 12.15 -7.67 0.16
N GLY A 13 11.34 -8.66 0.51
CA GLY A 13 10.00 -8.85 -0.08
C GLY A 13 9.12 -7.62 0.09
N LEU A 14 9.03 -7.08 1.30
CA LEU A 14 8.31 -5.83 1.55
C LEU A 14 8.87 -4.67 0.74
N LEU A 15 10.20 -4.46 0.75
CA LEU A 15 10.83 -3.38 0.00
C LEU A 15 10.55 -3.46 -1.51
N LYS A 16 10.55 -4.66 -2.09
CA LYS A 16 10.19 -4.88 -3.50
C LYS A 16 8.73 -4.54 -3.81
N LEU A 17 7.83 -4.68 -2.83
CA LEU A 17 6.45 -4.25 -2.97
C LEU A 17 6.31 -2.73 -2.92
N LEU A 18 7.11 -2.07 -2.08
CA LEU A 18 7.11 -0.61 -1.92
C LEU A 18 7.87 0.12 -3.03
N SER A 19 8.85 -0.51 -3.68
CA SER A 19 9.72 0.12 -4.68
C SER A 19 9.04 0.33 -6.05
N HIS A 20 7.90 1.01 -6.07
CA HIS A 20 7.22 1.49 -7.27
C HIS A 20 6.40 2.74 -6.92
N PRO A 21 6.52 3.84 -7.68
CA PRO A 21 5.90 5.13 -7.33
C PRO A 21 4.41 5.02 -7.00
N VAL A 22 3.61 4.42 -7.89
CA VAL A 22 2.16 4.26 -7.69
C VAL A 22 1.83 3.37 -6.48
N ARG A 23 2.58 2.29 -6.22
CA ARG A 23 2.30 1.43 -5.05
C ARG A 23 2.59 2.16 -3.75
N LEU A 24 3.68 2.92 -3.71
CA LEU A 24 4.04 3.74 -2.56
C LEU A 24 3.02 4.87 -2.36
N SER A 25 2.63 5.56 -3.43
CA SER A 25 1.59 6.61 -3.42
C SER A 25 0.28 6.11 -2.83
N ILE A 26 -0.24 4.97 -3.33
CA ILE A 26 -1.44 4.33 -2.78
C ILE A 26 -1.29 4.07 -1.27
N LEU A 27 -0.14 3.56 -0.82
CA LEU A 27 0.08 3.25 0.60
C LEU A 27 0.21 4.53 1.45
N CYS A 28 0.83 5.59 0.93
CA CYS A 28 0.85 6.91 1.57
C CYS A 28 -0.57 7.48 1.72
N ASN A 29 -1.39 7.40 0.66
CA ASN A 29 -2.79 7.78 0.69
C ASN A 29 -3.59 7.00 1.76
N LEU A 30 -3.34 5.69 1.90
CA LEU A 30 -3.95 4.85 2.95
C LEU A 30 -3.41 5.15 4.37
N ILE A 31 -2.19 5.65 4.51
CA ILE A 31 -1.66 6.14 5.80
C ILE A 31 -2.37 7.44 6.19
N HIS A 32 -2.48 8.38 5.26
CA HIS A 32 -3.06 9.70 5.51
C HIS A 32 -4.58 9.63 5.73
N ASN A 33 -5.31 8.97 4.84
CA ASN A 33 -6.78 8.95 4.83
C ASN A 33 -7.40 7.77 5.58
N GLY A 34 -6.60 6.74 5.92
CA GLY A 34 -7.09 5.48 6.48
C GLY A 34 -7.63 4.54 5.39
N GLU A 35 -8.81 3.94 5.62
CA GLU A 35 -9.40 3.04 4.63
C GLU A 35 -10.00 3.82 3.45
N MET A 36 -9.65 3.44 2.22
CA MET A 36 -10.17 4.07 0.99
C MET A 36 -10.82 3.05 0.07
N SER A 37 -11.90 3.44 -0.60
CA SER A 37 -12.52 2.64 -1.66
C SER A 37 -11.64 2.57 -2.91
N VAL A 38 -11.87 1.56 -3.76
CA VAL A 38 -11.16 1.47 -5.06
C VAL A 38 -11.38 2.72 -5.90
N THR A 39 -12.58 3.29 -5.89
CA THR A 39 -12.91 4.51 -6.62
C THR A 39 -12.14 5.73 -6.10
N GLU A 40 -12.00 5.89 -4.79
CA GLU A 40 -11.19 6.96 -4.20
C GLU A 40 -9.71 6.80 -4.52
N ILE A 41 -9.19 5.57 -4.46
CA ILE A 41 -7.80 5.28 -4.82
C ILE A 41 -7.54 5.60 -6.30
N VAL A 42 -8.45 5.22 -7.19
CA VAL A 42 -8.30 5.52 -8.63
C VAL A 42 -8.31 7.03 -8.89
N ALA A 43 -9.15 7.79 -8.19
CA ALA A 43 -9.19 9.24 -8.30
C ALA A 43 -7.91 9.90 -7.77
N ALA A 44 -7.36 9.42 -6.65
CA ALA A 44 -6.13 9.94 -6.07
C ALA A 44 -4.88 9.70 -6.95
N GLU A 45 -4.93 8.70 -7.82
CA GLU A 45 -3.84 8.33 -8.73
C GLU A 45 -4.14 8.77 -10.19
N GLU A 46 -5.09 9.68 -10.38
CA GLU A 46 -5.42 10.21 -11.70
C GLU A 46 -4.19 10.90 -12.33
N GLY A 47 -3.89 10.54 -13.58
CA GLY A 47 -2.71 11.02 -14.30
C GLY A 47 -1.42 10.21 -14.06
N THR A 48 -1.38 9.32 -13.06
CA THR A 48 -0.21 8.44 -12.83
C THR A 48 -0.48 6.97 -13.20
N ALA A 49 -1.70 6.48 -12.96
CA ALA A 49 -2.09 5.09 -13.25
C ALA A 49 -3.58 4.94 -13.60
N GLY A 50 -3.87 4.00 -14.50
CA GLY A 50 -5.25 3.64 -14.84
C GLY A 50 -5.86 2.60 -13.88
N GLN A 51 -7.19 2.53 -13.84
CA GLN A 51 -7.96 1.62 -12.98
C GLN A 51 -7.51 0.14 -13.05
N SER A 52 -7.19 -0.36 -14.25
CA SER A 52 -6.72 -1.75 -14.43
C SER A 52 -5.39 -2.00 -13.72
N GLN A 53 -4.44 -1.06 -13.85
CA GLN A 53 -3.13 -1.15 -13.23
C GLN A 53 -3.24 -1.06 -11.69
N ILE A 54 -4.05 -0.12 -11.19
CA ILE A 54 -4.32 0.04 -9.76
C ILE A 54 -4.94 -1.23 -9.19
N SER A 55 -5.93 -1.82 -9.89
CA SER A 55 -6.57 -3.07 -9.47
C SER A 55 -5.57 -4.23 -9.38
N GLN A 56 -4.63 -4.33 -10.33
CA GLN A 56 -3.57 -5.33 -10.30
C GLN A 56 -2.61 -5.11 -9.12
N PHE A 57 -2.23 -3.86 -8.84
CA PHE A 57 -1.40 -3.53 -7.69
C PHE A 57 -2.08 -3.86 -6.37
N LEU A 58 -3.35 -3.46 -6.19
CA LEU A 58 -4.14 -3.78 -5.01
C LEU A 58 -4.31 -5.29 -4.82
N ALA A 59 -4.56 -6.04 -5.90
CA ALA A 59 -4.64 -7.50 -5.85
C ALA A 59 -3.31 -8.13 -5.43
N LYS A 60 -2.19 -7.65 -5.99
CA LYS A 60 -0.85 -8.13 -5.62
C LYS A 60 -0.52 -7.82 -4.15
N MET A 61 -0.71 -6.57 -3.72
CA MET A 61 -0.48 -6.17 -2.33
C MET A 61 -1.36 -6.94 -1.35
N ARG A 62 -2.62 -7.25 -1.71
CA ARG A 62 -3.50 -8.10 -0.90
C ARG A 62 -2.99 -9.53 -0.82
N SER A 63 -2.57 -10.11 -1.94
CA SER A 63 -2.03 -11.49 -1.97
C SER A 63 -0.77 -11.66 -1.13
N GLU A 64 -0.01 -10.58 -0.94
CA GLU A 64 1.22 -10.55 -0.14
C GLU A 64 0.96 -10.11 1.32
N GLY A 65 -0.30 -9.93 1.72
CA GLY A 65 -0.68 -9.54 3.09
C GLY A 65 -0.31 -8.10 3.48
N LEU A 66 -0.07 -7.23 2.49
CA LEU A 66 0.28 -5.83 2.73
C LEU A 66 -0.95 -4.99 3.05
N VAL A 67 -2.03 -5.22 2.31
CA VAL A 67 -3.32 -4.56 2.48
C VAL A 67 -4.43 -5.59 2.70
N LYS A 68 -5.49 -5.16 3.38
CA LYS A 68 -6.73 -5.92 3.55
C LYS A 68 -7.88 -5.21 2.86
N THR A 69 -8.98 -5.93 2.72
CA THR A 69 -10.23 -5.39 2.18
C THR A 69 -11.38 -5.53 3.16
N ARG A 70 -12.23 -4.52 3.22
CA ARG A 70 -13.53 -4.57 3.90
C ARG A 70 -14.63 -4.23 2.89
N LYS A 71 -15.69 -5.03 2.84
CA LYS A 71 -16.85 -4.76 1.99
C LYS A 71 -17.92 -4.03 2.79
N HIS A 72 -18.47 -2.95 2.25
CA HIS A 72 -19.62 -2.26 2.79
C HIS A 72 -20.61 -1.97 1.67
N ALA A 73 -21.80 -2.59 1.75
CA ALA A 73 -22.75 -2.67 0.65
C ALA A 73 -22.08 -3.17 -0.65
N GLN A 74 -22.08 -2.36 -1.70
CA GLN A 74 -21.48 -2.68 -3.00
C GLN A 74 -20.02 -2.20 -3.12
N THR A 75 -19.50 -1.50 -2.11
CA THR A 75 -18.17 -0.86 -2.15
C THR A 75 -17.13 -1.70 -1.42
N VAL A 76 -15.94 -1.81 -2.01
CA VAL A 76 -14.77 -2.46 -1.39
C VAL A 76 -13.78 -1.38 -0.97
N TYR A 77 -13.44 -1.38 0.32
CA TYR A 77 -12.45 -0.52 0.94
C TYR A 77 -11.15 -1.30 1.14
N TYR A 78 -10.03 -0.62 0.97
CA TYR A 78 -8.68 -1.11 1.21
C TYR A 78 -8.07 -0.37 2.39
N GLY A 79 -7.24 -1.07 3.15
CA GLY A 79 -6.44 -0.49 4.24
C GLY A 79 -5.17 -1.30 4.47
N ILE A 80 -4.16 -0.69 5.07
CA ILE A 80 -2.90 -1.39 5.40
C ILE A 80 -3.16 -2.40 6.52
N ASP A 81 -2.69 -3.64 6.32
CA ASP A 81 -2.87 -4.72 7.30
C ASP A 81 -1.57 -5.08 8.03
N SER A 82 -0.42 -5.01 7.33
CA SER A 82 0.87 -5.34 7.92
C SER A 82 1.37 -4.24 8.86
N SER A 83 1.64 -4.59 10.12
CA SER A 83 2.23 -3.67 11.10
C SER A 83 3.64 -3.22 10.72
N GLN A 84 4.44 -4.09 10.08
CA GLN A 84 5.78 -3.73 9.59
C GLN A 84 5.68 -2.73 8.44
N ALA A 85 4.77 -2.98 7.50
CA ALA A 85 4.53 -2.06 6.40
C ALA A 85 4.02 -0.72 6.89
N LYS A 86 3.05 -0.71 7.81
CA LYS A 86 2.51 0.54 8.37
C LYS A 86 3.63 1.41 8.94
N ARG A 87 4.54 0.84 9.75
CA ARG A 87 5.69 1.59 10.30
C ARG A 87 6.63 2.12 9.21
N LEU A 88 6.95 1.30 8.22
CA LEU A 88 7.89 1.70 7.16
C LEU A 88 7.29 2.77 6.23
N VAL A 89 6.04 2.58 5.80
CA VAL A 89 5.33 3.56 4.96
C VAL A 89 5.09 4.85 5.74
N GLN A 90 4.75 4.79 7.03
CA GLN A 90 4.64 5.98 7.88
C GLN A 90 5.94 6.78 7.89
N ALA A 91 7.09 6.13 8.09
CA ALA A 91 8.38 6.81 8.05
C ALA A 91 8.67 7.43 6.67
N LEU A 92 8.36 6.71 5.58
CA LEU A 92 8.53 7.25 4.23
C LEU A 92 7.61 8.44 3.96
N TYR A 93 6.36 8.38 4.43
CA TYR A 93 5.39 9.46 4.34
C TYR A 93 5.88 10.69 5.11
N GLU A 94 6.40 10.53 6.33
CA GLU A 94 6.97 11.63 7.11
C GLU A 94 8.21 12.25 6.46
N ILE A 95 9.07 11.44 5.83
CA ILE A 95 10.30 11.93 5.20
C ILE A 95 10.04 12.64 3.87
N TYR A 96 9.10 12.14 3.06
CA TYR A 96 8.95 12.53 1.66
C TYR A 96 7.60 13.18 1.30
N CYS A 97 6.58 13.06 2.15
CA CYS A 97 5.23 13.54 1.86
C CYS A 97 4.79 14.68 2.80
N GLY A 98 5.08 14.60 4.11
CA GLY A 98 4.92 15.72 5.05
C GLY A 98 3.51 16.35 5.13
N GLU A 99 3.42 17.56 5.71
CA GLU A 99 2.16 18.30 5.91
C GLU A 99 1.54 18.83 4.60
N ASP A 100 2.26 18.75 3.48
CA ASP A 100 1.86 19.28 2.17
C ASP A 100 1.20 18.23 1.25
N TYR A 101 0.87 17.04 1.78
CA TYR A 101 0.29 15.91 1.03
C TYR A 101 -1.24 15.82 1.18
#